data_AF-A0A2W0A1D2-F1
#
_entry.id   AF-A0A2W0A1D2-F1
#
_cell.length_a   1.000
_cell.length_b   1.000
_cell.length_c   1.000
_cell.angle_alpha   90.00
_cell.angle_beta   90.00
_cell.angle_gamma   90.00
#
_symmetry.space_group_name_H-M   'P 1'
#
loop_
_entity.id
_entity.type
_entity.pdbx_description
1 polymer ?
#
loop_
_entity_poly.entity_id
_entity_poly.type
_entity_poly.pdbx_seq_one_letter_code
_entity_poly.pdbx_strand_id
1 'polypeptide(L)'
;RLFPACVTRVEEGMEVTSQSERLDKYRRAILELLFTERNHICSVCVSNGHCEMQSLAQKLQITHVHFPYRYPKAKVDASHERFVVDHNRCILCNRCVRVCDEIEGAHTWDVMGRGIEAQVITDLNQSWGASETCTGCGKCVHVCPTGALFEKGRSVAEMLKRRQFLPYLTLMREDRE
;
A
#
# COMPACT_ATOMS: atom_id res chain seq x y z
N ARG A 1 -7.05 17.87 20.11
CA ARG A 1 -5.85 17.67 19.24
C ARG A 1 -6.10 16.45 18.36
N LEU A 2 -5.50 16.34 17.18
CA LEU A 2 -5.64 15.13 16.35
C LEU A 2 -4.54 14.14 16.70
N PHE A 3 -4.91 12.86 16.80
CA PHE A 3 -4.00 11.77 17.14
C PHE A 3 -4.13 10.64 16.11
N PRO A 4 -3.01 9.99 15.72
CA PRO A 4 -3.05 8.82 14.84
C PRO A 4 -3.60 7.61 15.60
N ALA A 5 -4.80 7.16 15.24
CA ALA A 5 -5.46 6.04 15.91
C ALA A 5 -4.67 4.72 15.88
N CYS A 6 -3.81 4.52 14.89
CA CYS A 6 -3.03 3.28 14.74
C CYS A 6 -1.90 3.09 15.75
N VAL A 7 -1.47 4.14 16.46
CA VAL A 7 -0.35 4.08 17.42
C VAL A 7 -0.67 4.74 18.77
N THR A 8 -1.80 5.44 18.87
CA THR A 8 -2.24 6.06 20.13
C THR A 8 -2.68 4.97 21.09
N ARG A 9 -2.06 4.91 22.27
CA ARG A 9 -2.43 3.95 23.32
C ARG A 9 -3.76 4.37 23.94
N VAL A 10 -4.60 3.38 24.25
CA VAL A 10 -5.86 3.61 24.98
C VAL A 10 -5.54 3.90 26.44
N GLU A 11 -6.29 4.83 27.03
CA GLU A 11 -6.18 5.21 28.44
C GLU A 11 -7.57 5.21 29.07
N GLU A 12 -7.63 4.95 30.38
CA GLU A 12 -8.88 4.94 31.13
C GLU A 12 -9.58 6.31 31.05
N GLY A 13 -10.89 6.31 30.83
CA GLY A 13 -11.67 7.54 30.63
C GLY A 13 -11.44 8.25 29.29
N MET A 14 -10.73 7.66 28.32
CA MET A 14 -10.52 8.28 27.01
C MET A 14 -11.83 8.37 26.18
N GLU A 15 -12.22 9.59 25.82
CA GLU A 15 -13.32 9.84 24.88
C GLU A 15 -12.81 10.02 23.44
N VAL A 16 -13.24 9.15 22.52
CA VAL A 16 -12.79 9.15 21.13
C VAL A 16 -13.88 9.63 20.19
N THR A 17 -13.71 10.82 19.61
CA THR A 17 -14.50 11.26 18.47
C THR A 17 -13.87 10.77 17.17
N SER A 18 -14.45 9.75 16.55
CA SER A 18 -13.96 9.18 15.28
C SER A 18 -14.63 9.77 14.02
N GLN A 19 -15.72 10.51 14.20
CA GLN A 19 -16.51 11.13 13.14
C GLN A 19 -16.80 12.58 13.49
N SER A 20 -16.33 13.51 12.65
CA SER A 20 -16.64 14.93 12.73
C SER A 20 -16.29 15.58 11.39
N GLU A 21 -16.94 16.69 11.06
CA GLU A 21 -16.64 17.45 9.83
C GLU A 21 -15.16 17.86 9.77
N ARG A 22 -14.59 18.23 10.92
CA ARG A 22 -13.17 18.53 11.05
C ARG A 22 -12.30 17.34 10.62
N LEU A 23 -12.57 16.13 11.12
CA LEU A 23 -11.80 14.93 10.75
C LEU A 23 -11.91 14.63 9.27
N ASP A 24 -13.10 14.78 8.68
CA ASP A 24 -13.33 14.50 7.28
C ASP A 24 -12.57 15.48 6.37
N LYS A 25 -12.47 16.76 6.74
CA LYS A 25 -11.62 17.74 6.04
C LYS A 25 -10.15 17.30 6.02
N TYR A 26 -9.60 16.87 7.15
CA TYR A 26 -8.21 16.38 7.21
C TYR A 26 -8.02 15.08 6.43
N ARG A 27 -8.95 14.13 6.52
CA ARG A 27 -8.88 12.87 5.78
C ARG A 27 -8.93 13.11 4.27
N ARG A 28 -9.78 14.02 3.79
CA ARG A 28 -9.83 14.45 2.38
C ARG A 28 -8.49 15.04 1.95
N ALA A 29 -7.96 16.02 2.70
CA ALA A 29 -6.69 16.65 2.38
C ALA A 29 -5.52 15.66 2.31
N ILE A 30 -5.40 14.74 3.27
CA ILE A 30 -4.38 13.69 3.26
C ILE A 30 -4.52 12.81 2.02
N LEU A 31 -5.75 12.39 1.70
CA LEU A 31 -5.99 11.51 0.57
C LEU A 31 -5.73 12.19 -0.78
N GLU A 32 -6.07 13.48 -0.90
CA GLU A 32 -5.72 14.30 -2.06
C GLU A 32 -4.20 14.43 -2.23
N LEU A 33 -3.44 14.65 -1.15
CA LEU A 33 -1.98 14.67 -1.20
C LEU A 33 -1.41 13.32 -1.67
N LEU A 34 -1.94 12.20 -1.15
CA LEU A 34 -1.56 10.87 -1.62
C LEU A 34 -1.84 10.67 -3.11
N PHE A 35 -2.96 11.21 -3.64
CA PHE A 35 -3.24 11.18 -5.08
C PHE A 35 -2.23 11.98 -5.89
N THR A 36 -1.74 13.12 -5.39
CA THR A 36 -0.79 13.96 -6.14
C THR A 36 0.62 13.39 -6.24
N GLU A 37 1.02 12.53 -5.30
CA GLU A 37 2.38 12.00 -5.24
C GLU A 37 2.72 11.08 -6.41
N ARG A 38 1.76 10.28 -6.91
CA ARG A 38 1.97 9.31 -8.00
C ARG A 38 0.79 9.27 -8.98
N ASN A 39 0.85 8.41 -10.00
CA ASN A 39 -0.11 8.37 -11.10
C ASN A 39 -1.20 7.31 -10.86
N HIS A 40 -2.33 7.74 -10.29
CA HIS A 40 -3.46 6.87 -9.98
C HIS A 40 -4.56 6.96 -11.04
N ILE A 41 -4.48 6.14 -12.10
CA ILE A 41 -5.49 6.07 -13.16
C ILE A 41 -6.36 4.83 -12.94
N CYS A 42 -7.49 4.99 -12.26
CA CYS A 42 -8.34 3.86 -11.84
C CYS A 42 -8.97 3.09 -13.02
N SER A 43 -9.28 3.77 -14.13
CA SER A 43 -9.92 3.17 -15.31
C SER A 43 -9.10 2.06 -15.99
N VAL A 44 -7.79 2.03 -15.76
CA VAL A 44 -6.85 1.03 -16.32
C VAL A 44 -6.14 0.22 -15.23
N CYS A 45 -6.59 0.35 -13.98
CA CYS A 45 -5.96 -0.31 -12.85
C CYS A 45 -6.53 -1.72 -12.66
N VAL A 46 -5.63 -2.72 -12.55
CA VAL A 46 -6.03 -4.11 -12.26
C VAL A 46 -6.73 -4.26 -10.92
N SER A 47 -6.44 -3.39 -9.94
CA SER A 47 -7.06 -3.39 -8.60
C SER A 47 -8.24 -2.42 -8.48
N ASN A 48 -8.79 -1.93 -9.59
CA ASN A 48 -10.02 -1.14 -9.58
C ASN A 48 -11.14 -1.95 -8.88
N GLY A 49 -11.89 -1.32 -7.98
CA GLY A 49 -12.89 -1.98 -7.13
C GLY A 49 -12.31 -2.72 -5.91
N HIS A 50 -10.99 -2.95 -5.86
CA HIS A 50 -10.29 -3.63 -4.76
C HIS A 50 -9.17 -2.78 -4.13
N CYS A 51 -9.20 -1.46 -4.37
CA CYS A 51 -8.21 -0.48 -3.90
C CYS A 51 -8.74 0.31 -2.69
N GLU A 52 -8.03 0.28 -1.54
CA GLU A 52 -8.45 1.02 -0.33
C GLU A 52 -8.49 2.51 -0.58
N MET A 53 -7.49 3.03 -1.30
CA MET A 53 -7.39 4.45 -1.61
C MET A 53 -8.59 4.93 -2.43
N GLN A 54 -9.04 4.12 -3.39
CA GLN A 54 -10.24 4.39 -4.18
C GLN A 54 -11.50 4.35 -3.32
N SER A 55 -11.68 3.31 -2.49
CA SER A 55 -12.84 3.18 -1.60
C SER A 55 -12.92 4.33 -0.60
N LEU A 56 -11.79 4.78 -0.05
CA LEU A 56 -11.71 5.94 0.83
C LEU A 56 -12.08 7.23 0.10
N ALA A 57 -11.64 7.40 -1.15
CA ALA A 57 -11.96 8.57 -1.95
C ALA A 57 -13.46 8.65 -2.24
N GLN A 58 -14.09 7.52 -2.58
CA GLN A 58 -15.53 7.42 -2.77
C GLN A 58 -16.30 7.71 -1.48
N LYS A 59 -15.88 7.09 -0.35
CA LYS A 59 -16.50 7.32 0.96
C LYS A 59 -16.43 8.78 1.39
N LEU A 60 -15.31 9.44 1.11
CA LEU A 60 -15.10 10.85 1.39
C LEU A 60 -15.56 11.75 0.24
N GLN A 61 -16.28 11.24 -0.76
CA GLN A 61 -16.84 12.03 -1.86
C GLN A 61 -15.82 12.99 -2.50
N ILE A 62 -14.59 12.52 -2.72
CA ILE A 62 -13.57 13.29 -3.44
C ILE A 62 -13.90 13.21 -4.93
N THR A 63 -14.28 14.34 -5.52
CA THR A 63 -14.61 14.43 -6.96
C THR A 63 -13.45 14.95 -7.80
N HIS A 64 -12.55 15.71 -7.19
CA HIS A 64 -11.34 16.27 -7.80
C HIS A 64 -10.28 16.49 -6.74
N VAL A 65 -9.04 16.73 -7.17
CA VAL A 65 -7.89 17.01 -6.30
C VAL A 65 -7.50 18.46 -6.49
N HIS A 66 -7.36 19.21 -5.38
CA HIS A 66 -7.07 20.64 -5.41
C HIS A 66 -5.58 20.94 -5.55
N PHE A 67 -4.73 19.99 -5.17
CA PHE A 67 -3.28 20.13 -5.24
C PHE A 67 -2.75 19.77 -6.64
N PRO A 68 -1.68 20.43 -7.10
CA PRO A 68 -1.06 20.09 -8.38
C PRO A 68 -0.42 18.69 -8.31
N TYR A 69 -0.70 17.87 -9.31
CA TYR A 69 -0.09 16.55 -9.46
C TYR A 69 1.39 16.66 -9.84
N ARG A 70 2.19 15.73 -9.36
CA ARG A 70 3.63 15.68 -9.64
C ARG A 70 3.97 14.96 -10.94
N TYR A 71 3.12 14.03 -11.35
CA TYR A 71 3.31 13.15 -12.50
C TYR A 71 4.73 12.56 -12.64
N PRO A 72 5.29 11.93 -11.59
CA PRO A 72 6.62 11.36 -11.69
C PRO A 72 6.62 10.20 -12.70
N LYS A 73 7.72 10.06 -13.45
CA LYS A 73 7.94 8.90 -14.32
C LYS A 73 8.62 7.80 -13.50
N ALA A 74 7.82 6.96 -12.85
CA ALA A 74 8.34 5.82 -12.11
C ALA A 74 8.40 4.57 -12.99
N LYS A 75 9.40 3.71 -12.75
CA LYS A 75 9.56 2.47 -13.50
C LYS A 75 8.47 1.46 -13.10
N VAL A 76 8.08 0.63 -14.05
CA VAL A 76 7.30 -0.59 -13.80
C VAL A 76 8.26 -1.76 -13.94
N ASP A 77 8.35 -2.58 -12.91
CA ASP A 77 9.17 -3.79 -12.92
C ASP A 77 8.27 -5.03 -12.99
N ALA A 78 8.36 -5.71 -14.13
CA ALA A 78 7.68 -6.96 -14.43
C ALA A 78 8.68 -8.12 -14.61
N SER A 79 9.88 -8.04 -14.05
CA SER A 79 10.92 -9.06 -14.16
C SER A 79 10.60 -10.33 -13.36
N HIS A 80 9.90 -10.23 -12.23
CA HIS A 80 9.51 -11.39 -11.42
C HIS A 80 8.56 -12.31 -12.20
N GLU A 81 8.73 -13.63 -12.12
CA GLU A 81 7.96 -14.62 -12.90
C GLU A 81 6.44 -14.42 -12.80
N ARG A 82 5.93 -14.24 -11.58
CA ARG A 82 4.48 -14.16 -11.28
C ARG A 82 3.90 -12.77 -10.99
N PHE A 83 4.72 -11.79 -10.65
CA PHE A 83 4.25 -10.54 -10.06
C PHE A 83 4.84 -9.32 -10.77
N VAL A 84 4.18 -8.17 -10.58
CA VAL A 84 4.60 -6.87 -11.12
C VAL A 84 4.54 -5.83 -10.02
N VAL A 85 5.53 -4.94 -10.00
CA VAL A 85 5.51 -3.71 -9.20
C VAL A 85 5.43 -2.50 -10.13
N ASP A 86 4.36 -1.71 -9.99
CA ASP A 86 4.18 -0.41 -10.62
C ASP A 86 4.35 0.69 -9.57
N HIS A 87 5.55 1.28 -9.55
CA HIS A 87 5.88 2.36 -8.62
C HIS A 87 5.06 3.64 -8.85
N ASN A 88 4.38 3.77 -10.01
CA ASN A 88 3.46 4.87 -10.26
C ASN A 88 2.17 4.79 -9.42
N ARG A 89 1.93 3.70 -8.69
CA ARG A 89 0.72 3.53 -7.88
C ARG A 89 1.04 3.34 -6.38
N CYS A 90 2.32 3.42 -6.01
CA CYS A 90 2.78 3.18 -4.64
C CYS A 90 2.64 4.44 -3.78
N ILE A 91 1.93 4.33 -2.66
CA ILE A 91 1.76 5.42 -1.69
C ILE A 91 2.76 5.38 -0.53
N LEU A 92 3.85 4.61 -0.66
CA LEU A 92 4.91 4.47 0.34
C LEU A 92 4.40 4.12 1.76
N CYS A 93 3.40 3.24 1.85
CA CYS A 93 2.78 2.85 3.14
C CYS A 93 3.59 1.80 3.93
N ASN A 94 4.68 1.28 3.36
CA ASN A 94 5.57 0.25 3.92
C ASN A 94 4.92 -1.10 4.31
N ARG A 95 3.66 -1.36 3.94
CA ARG A 95 3.01 -2.66 4.21
C ARG A 95 3.74 -3.83 3.53
N CYS A 96 4.28 -3.64 2.33
CA CYS A 96 5.05 -4.67 1.62
C CYS A 96 6.38 -4.98 2.29
N VAL A 97 7.09 -3.95 2.78
CA VAL A 97 8.32 -4.06 3.56
C VAL A 97 8.05 -4.85 4.84
N ARG A 98 7.09 -4.37 5.65
CA ARG A 98 6.75 -4.99 6.93
C ARG A 98 6.29 -6.44 6.81
N VAL A 99 5.44 -6.79 5.84
CA VAL A 99 5.01 -8.19 5.68
C VAL A 99 6.15 -9.10 5.21
N CYS A 100 7.09 -8.57 4.43
CA CYS A 100 8.24 -9.33 3.96
C CYS A 100 9.27 -9.59 5.07
N ASP A 101 9.36 -8.67 6.01
CA ASP A 101 10.18 -8.76 7.22
C ASP A 101 9.45 -9.59 8.30
N GLU A 102 8.40 -9.02 8.91
CA GLU A 102 7.76 -9.55 10.12
C GLU A 102 7.03 -10.88 9.90
N ILE A 103 6.46 -11.10 8.71
CA ILE A 103 5.68 -12.31 8.41
C ILE A 103 6.48 -13.30 7.60
N GLU A 104 7.09 -12.89 6.49
CA GLU A 104 7.87 -13.83 5.68
C GLU A 104 9.26 -14.11 6.26
N GLY A 105 9.93 -13.11 6.84
CA GLY A 105 11.34 -13.20 7.25
C GLY A 105 12.32 -13.15 6.08
N ALA A 106 11.90 -12.72 4.89
CA ALA A 106 12.72 -12.71 3.68
C ALA A 106 13.49 -11.40 3.48
N HIS A 107 13.02 -10.28 4.04
CA HIS A 107 13.65 -8.96 3.92
C HIS A 107 13.96 -8.49 2.48
N THR A 108 13.20 -8.97 1.50
CA THR A 108 13.35 -8.63 0.08
C THR A 108 13.02 -7.17 -0.24
N TRP A 109 12.07 -6.58 0.46
CA TRP A 109 11.60 -5.21 0.21
C TRP A 109 12.21 -4.24 1.21
N ASP A 110 12.74 -3.12 0.72
CA ASP A 110 13.19 -2.01 1.55
C ASP A 110 12.85 -0.65 0.89
N VAL A 111 13.25 0.46 1.50
CA VAL A 111 13.04 1.83 1.02
C VAL A 111 14.39 2.50 0.77
N MET A 112 14.57 3.02 -0.44
CA MET A 112 15.73 3.82 -0.84
C MET A 112 15.34 5.28 -1.05
N GLY A 113 16.28 6.19 -0.79
CA GLY A 113 16.12 7.61 -1.04
C GLY A 113 15.49 8.35 0.14
N ARG A 114 15.14 9.61 -0.07
CA ARG A 114 14.58 10.47 0.99
C ARG A 114 13.55 11.44 0.44
N GLY A 115 12.58 11.79 1.28
CA GLY A 115 11.52 12.72 0.94
C GLY A 115 10.82 12.29 -0.35
N ILE A 116 10.84 13.18 -1.34
CA ILE A 116 10.16 12.99 -2.62
C ILE A 116 10.79 11.91 -3.52
N GLU A 117 12.05 11.57 -3.27
CA GLU A 117 12.80 10.56 -4.02
C GLU A 117 12.70 9.17 -3.37
N ALA A 118 11.98 9.06 -2.24
CA ALA A 118 11.79 7.81 -1.56
C ALA A 118 10.99 6.82 -2.42
N GLN A 119 11.50 5.60 -2.53
CA GLN A 119 10.89 4.53 -3.30
C GLN A 119 11.13 3.18 -2.62
N VAL A 120 10.13 2.30 -2.73
CA VAL A 120 10.30 0.90 -2.37
C VAL A 120 11.23 0.25 -3.39
N ILE A 121 12.19 -0.53 -2.93
CA ILE A 121 13.17 -1.23 -3.75
C ILE A 121 13.22 -2.71 -3.39
N THR A 122 13.74 -3.53 -4.31
CA THR A 122 14.02 -4.94 -4.08
C THR A 122 15.51 -5.13 -3.79
N ASP A 123 15.85 -5.81 -2.69
CA ASP A 123 17.22 -6.01 -2.19
C ASP A 123 18.05 -4.71 -2.30
N LEU A 124 19.19 -4.75 -2.99
CA LEU A 124 20.05 -3.59 -3.24
C LEU A 124 19.64 -2.80 -4.49
N ASN A 125 18.34 -2.50 -4.62
CA ASN A 125 17.74 -1.80 -5.76
C ASN A 125 17.95 -2.51 -7.11
N GLN A 126 17.82 -3.83 -7.09
CA GLN A 126 17.85 -4.65 -8.30
C GLN A 126 16.43 -4.93 -8.82
N SER A 127 16.34 -5.55 -10.00
CA SER A 127 15.06 -6.01 -10.51
C SER A 127 14.50 -7.13 -9.64
N TRP A 128 13.18 -7.17 -9.47
CA TRP A 128 12.52 -8.12 -8.59
C TRP A 128 12.75 -9.57 -9.01
N GLY A 129 12.83 -9.85 -10.31
CA GLY A 129 13.14 -11.17 -10.84
C GLY A 129 14.58 -11.64 -10.61
N ALA A 130 15.51 -10.74 -10.28
CA ALA A 130 16.89 -11.08 -9.93
C ALA A 130 17.09 -11.26 -8.41
N SER A 131 16.04 -11.06 -7.62
CA SER A 131 16.09 -11.19 -6.16
C SER A 131 16.24 -12.64 -5.72
N GLU A 132 17.34 -12.95 -5.05
CA GLU A 132 17.60 -14.25 -4.44
C GLU A 132 16.87 -14.42 -3.10
N THR A 133 16.55 -13.31 -2.42
CA THR A 133 15.84 -13.33 -1.13
C THR A 133 14.34 -13.56 -1.30
N CYS A 134 13.77 -13.20 -2.46
CA CYS A 134 12.35 -13.32 -2.72
C CYS A 134 11.89 -14.78 -2.72
N THR A 135 10.99 -15.12 -1.80
CA THR A 135 10.37 -16.46 -1.74
C THR A 135 9.22 -16.64 -2.73
N GLY A 136 8.81 -15.58 -3.42
CA GLY A 136 7.63 -15.58 -4.30
C GLY A 136 6.31 -15.83 -3.55
N CYS A 137 6.25 -15.62 -2.23
CA CYS A 137 5.06 -15.96 -1.44
C CYS A 137 3.80 -15.12 -1.75
N GLY A 138 3.94 -13.96 -2.43
CA GLY A 138 2.81 -13.10 -2.82
C GLY A 138 2.15 -12.33 -1.67
N LYS A 139 2.64 -12.45 -0.43
CA LYS A 139 2.05 -11.76 0.74
C LYS A 139 2.05 -10.24 0.56
N CYS A 140 3.18 -9.68 0.11
CA CYS A 140 3.32 -8.26 -0.23
C CYS A 140 2.30 -7.77 -1.28
N VAL A 141 1.96 -8.61 -2.25
CA VAL A 141 0.99 -8.32 -3.32
C VAL A 141 -0.41 -8.17 -2.74
N HIS A 142 -0.82 -9.06 -1.83
CA HIS A 142 -2.15 -9.03 -1.27
C HIS A 142 -2.37 -7.93 -0.22
N VAL A 143 -1.33 -7.55 0.56
CA VAL A 143 -1.45 -6.49 1.58
C VAL A 143 -1.42 -5.08 1.01
N CYS A 144 -0.88 -4.94 -0.21
CA CYS A 144 -0.76 -3.65 -0.88
C CYS A 144 -2.16 -2.99 -0.96
N PRO A 145 -2.33 -1.77 -0.41
CA PRO A 145 -3.62 -1.10 -0.36
C PRO A 145 -4.05 -0.54 -1.72
N THR A 146 -3.12 -0.43 -2.67
CA THR A 146 -3.33 0.08 -4.02
C THR A 146 -3.02 -0.98 -5.08
N GLY A 147 -3.08 -0.59 -6.36
CA GLY A 147 -2.65 -1.42 -7.49
C GLY A 147 -1.14 -1.37 -7.78
N ALA A 148 -0.30 -1.03 -6.80
CA ALA A 148 1.16 -0.95 -7.00
C ALA A 148 1.80 -2.34 -7.13
N LEU A 149 1.35 -3.33 -6.36
CA LEU A 149 1.80 -4.71 -6.47
C LEU A 149 0.65 -5.58 -6.96
N PHE A 150 0.85 -6.37 -8.00
CA PHE A 150 -0.21 -7.21 -8.57
C PHE A 150 0.34 -8.46 -9.27
N GLU A 151 -0.55 -9.44 -9.49
CA GLU A 151 -0.25 -10.66 -10.24
C GLU A 151 -0.25 -10.40 -11.75
N LYS A 152 0.69 -11.01 -12.46
CA LYS A 152 0.70 -11.00 -13.93
C LYS A 152 -0.55 -11.68 -14.48
N GLY A 153 -0.97 -11.24 -15.67
CA GLY A 153 -2.12 -11.82 -16.38
C GLY A 153 -3.49 -11.40 -15.85
N ARG A 154 -3.56 -10.46 -14.89
CA ARG A 154 -4.83 -9.87 -14.44
C ARG A 154 -5.23 -8.72 -15.35
N SER A 155 -6.47 -8.71 -15.82
CA SER A 155 -7.03 -7.59 -16.55
C SER A 155 -7.52 -6.48 -15.60
N VAL A 156 -8.07 -5.40 -16.16
CA VAL A 156 -8.60 -4.27 -15.38
C VAL A 156 -9.68 -4.77 -14.41
N ALA A 157 -9.61 -4.35 -13.15
CA ALA A 157 -10.50 -4.76 -12.06
C ALA A 157 -10.48 -6.25 -11.64
N GLU A 158 -9.70 -7.12 -12.29
CA GLU A 158 -9.68 -8.55 -11.95
C GLU A 158 -8.77 -8.91 -10.76
N MET A 159 -7.91 -8.00 -10.32
CA MET A 159 -6.99 -8.26 -9.21
C MET A 159 -7.72 -8.19 -7.86
N LEU A 160 -7.96 -9.36 -7.27
CA LEU A 160 -8.53 -9.49 -5.92
C LEU A 160 -7.44 -9.37 -4.84
N LYS A 161 -7.67 -8.52 -3.83
CA LYS A 161 -6.80 -8.38 -2.66
C LYS A 161 -7.34 -9.21 -1.49
N ARG A 162 -6.72 -10.35 -1.21
CA ARG A 162 -7.05 -11.19 -0.05
C ARG A 162 -6.26 -10.69 1.16
N ARG A 163 -6.84 -9.87 2.04
CA ARG A 163 -6.07 -9.31 3.19
C ARG A 163 -6.24 -10.09 4.49
N GLN A 164 -7.32 -10.85 4.60
CA GLN A 164 -7.72 -11.52 5.84
C GLN A 164 -6.86 -12.75 6.19
N PHE A 165 -5.95 -13.17 5.31
CA PHE A 165 -5.11 -14.36 5.57
C PHE A 165 -3.93 -14.06 6.52
N LEU A 166 -3.51 -12.81 6.69
CA LEU A 166 -2.36 -12.50 7.55
C LEU A 166 -2.60 -12.79 9.03
N PRO A 167 -3.71 -12.34 9.66
CA PRO A 167 -3.96 -12.67 11.07
C PRO A 167 -3.97 -14.18 11.33
N TYR A 168 -4.48 -14.96 10.38
CA TYR A 168 -4.48 -16.42 10.46
C TYR A 168 -3.06 -17.00 10.49
N LEU A 169 -2.14 -16.48 9.67
CA LEU A 169 -0.75 -16.93 9.67
C LEU A 169 -0.01 -16.59 10.97
N THR A 170 -0.31 -15.43 11.57
CA THR A 170 0.27 -15.03 12.86
C THR A 170 -0.23 -15.93 13.99
N LEU A 171 -1.54 -16.16 14.08
CA LEU A 171 -2.14 -17.05 15.08
C LEU A 171 -1.55 -18.48 15.01
N MET A 172 -1.39 -19.02 13.80
CA MET A 172 -0.82 -20.36 13.59
C MET A 172 0.66 -20.47 14.00
N ARG A 173 1.39 -19.36 14.12
CA ARG A 173 2.77 -19.34 14.63
C ARG A 173 2.78 -19.29 16.16
N GLU A 174 1.94 -18.43 16.75
CA GLU A 174 1.80 -18.31 18.21
C GLU A 174 1.32 -19.62 18.85
N ASP A 175 0.42 -20.36 18.21
CA ASP A 175 -0.04 -21.68 18.68
C ASP A 175 1.04 -22.78 18.64
N ARG A 176 2.21 -22.53 18.03
CA ARG A 176 3.33 -23.48 17.91
C ARG A 176 4.51 -23.17 18.84
N GLU A 177 4.46 -22.06 19.57
CA GLU A 177 5.43 -21.68 20.61
C GLU A 177 4.91 -22.07 22.01
#